data_AF-A0AAD8MT52-F1
#
_entry.id   AF-A0AAD8MT52-F1
#
_cell.length_a   1.000
_cell.length_b   1.000
_cell.length_c   1.000
_cell.angle_alpha   90.00
_cell.angle_beta   90.00
_cell.angle_gamma   90.00
#
_symmetry.space_group_name_H-M   'P 1'
#
loop_
_entity.id
_entity.type
_entity.pdbx_description
1 polymer ?
#
loop_
_entity_poly.entity_id
_entity_poly.type
_entity_poly.pdbx_seq_one_letter_code
_entity_poly.pdbx_strand_id
1 'polypeptide(L)'
;MSFQEDIINPNIIRAWFPYILELNPEDDAEEDGANVDLDSQRKGKTVVLKTSTRQTIYLPVVGLVDPGILKPGDLVGVNKDSYLILDTLPSEYDSRVKAMEVDEKSTEDYNDIGDPRISGSYCVAYDTQGAFSEIRIHLKLAKEKSPCIIFIDEIDAIGTKRFDRDWLFVFKYSEVSGDREVQRTILELLNQLDGFSRDDMIKVIAAINRADILDPALMRSGRLDRKIEFPHPTEEARARILQMNVHPDVNFEELSRSTDDFNGAQLKAVCVEAGMLALRRDAIEVSSRFRLRRNQA
;
A
#
# COMPACT_ATOMS: atom_id res chain seq x y z
N MET A 1 -11.59 18.25 -0.36
CA MET A 1 -11.31 19.51 -1.08
C MET A 1 -10.06 19.23 -1.91
N SER A 2 -10.27 18.93 -3.17
CA SER A 2 -9.34 18.28 -4.10
C SER A 2 -8.44 19.30 -4.80
N PHE A 3 -7.12 19.10 -4.74
CA PHE A 3 -6.10 19.28 -5.79
C PHE A 3 -6.19 20.44 -6.81
N GLN A 4 -6.82 21.56 -6.47
CA GLN A 4 -7.07 22.66 -7.42
C GLN A 4 -6.69 24.04 -6.87
N GLU A 5 -5.60 24.12 -6.09
CA GLU A 5 -5.10 25.39 -5.54
C GLU A 5 -3.63 25.68 -5.88
N ASP A 6 -3.09 25.11 -6.96
CA ASP A 6 -1.79 25.53 -7.53
C ASP A 6 -1.83 26.92 -8.23
N ILE A 7 -2.87 27.74 -7.96
CA ILE A 7 -3.02 29.11 -8.49
C ILE A 7 -2.95 30.17 -7.35
N ILE A 8 -2.56 29.79 -6.13
CA ILE A 8 -2.53 30.73 -5.01
C ILE A 8 -1.16 31.41 -4.89
N ASN A 9 -1.05 32.58 -5.53
CA ASN A 9 0.00 33.59 -5.38
C ASN A 9 1.39 33.26 -6.01
N PRO A 10 1.79 33.94 -7.12
CA PRO A 10 3.08 33.73 -7.77
C PRO A 10 4.31 34.09 -6.92
N ASN A 11 4.09 34.70 -5.75
CA ASN A 11 5.14 35.07 -4.80
C ASN A 11 5.42 34.01 -3.74
N ILE A 12 4.87 32.79 -3.85
CA ILE A 12 5.15 31.69 -2.93
C ILE A 12 6.00 30.62 -3.62
N ILE A 13 7.08 30.22 -2.98
CA ILE A 13 7.96 29.11 -3.39
C ILE A 13 7.90 27.98 -2.37
N ARG A 14 8.07 26.74 -2.83
CA ARG A 14 8.15 25.55 -1.97
C ARG A 14 9.59 25.37 -1.47
N ALA A 15 9.75 25.14 -0.17
CA ALA A 15 11.03 24.78 0.44
C ALA A 15 10.87 23.63 1.43
N TRP A 16 11.91 22.81 1.52
CA TRP A 16 12.05 21.78 2.53
C TRP A 16 12.68 22.38 3.78
N PHE A 17 12.18 21.98 4.94
CA PHE A 17 12.69 22.35 6.24
C PHE A 17 13.71 21.31 6.74
N PRO A 18 15.02 21.54 6.61
CA PRO A 18 16.03 20.58 7.05
C PRO A 18 16.20 20.50 8.57
N TYR A 19 16.33 21.61 9.31
CA TYR A 19 16.52 21.62 10.78
C TYR A 19 16.45 23.03 11.39
N ILE A 20 16.30 23.08 12.72
CA ILE A 20 16.38 24.30 13.54
C ILE A 20 17.79 24.41 14.11
N LEU A 21 18.35 25.62 14.09
CA LEU A 21 19.54 26.00 14.83
C LEU A 21 19.14 26.90 15.98
N GLU A 22 19.57 26.56 17.19
CA GLU A 22 19.51 27.47 18.33
C GLU A 22 20.84 28.22 18.38
N LEU A 23 20.81 29.51 18.07
CA LEU A 23 21.98 30.36 18.24
C LEU A 23 22.09 30.74 19.71
N ASN A 24 23.15 30.27 20.37
CA ASN A 24 23.52 30.72 21.69
C ASN A 24 24.58 31.82 21.55
N PRO A 25 24.35 33.02 22.11
CA PRO A 25 25.27 34.15 22.00
C PRO A 25 26.60 33.95 22.76
N GLU A 26 26.81 32.80 23.40
CA GLU A 26 28.07 32.45 24.06
C GLU A 26 29.10 31.83 23.10
N ASP A 27 28.70 31.41 21.89
CA ASP A 27 29.60 30.78 20.92
C ASP A 27 30.42 31.80 20.10
N ASP A 28 30.04 33.08 20.10
CA ASP A 28 30.68 34.17 19.33
C ASP A 28 31.48 35.16 20.20
N ALA A 29 31.81 34.79 21.45
CA ALA A 29 32.62 35.64 22.33
C ALA A 29 34.13 35.51 22.04
N GLU A 30 34.54 35.71 20.78
CA GLU A 30 35.94 36.00 20.46
C GLU A 30 36.10 37.45 20.02
N GLU A 31 37.12 38.07 20.60
CA GLU A 31 37.51 39.47 20.54
C GLU A 31 37.55 40.01 19.11
N ASP A 32 36.69 40.99 18.79
CA ASP A 32 37.14 42.08 17.93
C ASP A 32 36.42 43.40 18.22
N GLY A 33 37.24 44.45 18.35
CA GLY A 33 36.79 45.80 18.66
C GLY A 33 36.10 46.46 17.46
N ALA A 34 35.06 47.23 17.77
CA ALA A 34 34.39 48.20 16.88
C ALA A 34 33.46 47.64 15.79
N ASN A 35 32.52 46.77 16.17
CA ASN A 35 31.09 46.93 15.92
C ASN A 35 30.39 45.76 16.61
N VAL A 36 29.52 46.02 17.57
CA VAL A 36 28.62 44.96 18.06
C VAL A 36 27.62 44.73 16.94
N ASP A 37 27.87 43.71 16.11
CA ASP A 37 26.95 43.33 15.04
C ASP A 37 25.58 43.05 15.66
N LEU A 38 24.54 43.74 15.20
CA LEU A 38 23.17 43.60 15.71
C LEU A 38 22.64 42.15 15.60
N ASP A 39 23.28 41.31 14.79
CA ASP A 39 22.99 39.88 14.67
C ASP A 39 23.42 39.06 15.90
N SER A 40 24.47 39.47 16.62
CA SER A 40 24.95 38.78 17.84
C SER A 40 24.00 38.92 19.05
N GLN A 41 23.01 39.81 18.98
CA GLN A 41 22.01 40.01 20.04
C GLN A 41 20.71 39.21 19.84
N ARG A 42 20.55 38.50 18.71
CA ARG A 42 19.30 37.78 18.43
C ARG A 42 19.29 36.40 19.08
N LYS A 43 18.78 36.33 20.31
CA LYS A 43 18.32 35.06 20.89
C LYS A 43 17.10 34.59 20.11
N GLY A 44 17.23 33.51 19.35
CA GLY A 44 16.12 33.00 18.55
C GLY A 44 16.39 31.65 17.89
N LYS A 45 15.32 30.87 17.71
CA LYS A 45 15.36 29.68 16.87
C LYS A 45 15.49 30.13 15.43
N THR A 46 16.64 29.81 14.85
CA THR A 46 16.93 30.07 13.45
C THR A 46 16.58 28.83 12.63
N VAL A 47 16.11 29.02 11.41
CA VAL A 47 15.74 27.94 10.51
C VAL A 47 16.63 27.97 9.29
N VAL A 48 17.11 26.79 8.88
CA VAL A 48 17.70 26.60 7.57
C VAL A 48 16.62 26.05 6.67
N LEU A 49 16.50 26.59 5.45
CA LEU A 49 15.57 26.12 4.42
C LEU A 49 16.34 25.66 3.19
N LYS A 50 15.81 24.64 2.51
CA LYS A 50 16.31 24.20 1.20
C LYS A 50 15.21 24.35 0.16
N THR A 51 15.36 25.31 -0.74
CA THR A 51 14.37 25.57 -1.78
C THR A 51 14.31 24.44 -2.81
N SER A 52 13.19 24.35 -3.55
CA SER A 52 13.06 23.45 -4.70
C SER A 52 14.10 23.73 -5.80
N THR A 53 14.62 24.96 -5.88
CA THR A 53 15.73 25.37 -6.76
C THR A 53 17.12 24.99 -6.21
N ARG A 54 17.18 24.16 -5.17
CA ARG A 54 18.41 23.65 -4.51
C ARG A 54 19.27 24.73 -3.86
N GLN A 55 18.70 25.88 -3.50
CA GLN A 55 19.38 26.90 -2.73
C GLN A 55 19.15 26.66 -1.24
N THR A 56 20.21 26.79 -0.44
CA THR A 56 20.10 26.74 1.02
C THR A 56 20.04 28.17 1.54
N ILE A 57 19.01 28.47 2.32
CA ILE A 57 18.73 29.82 2.84
C ILE A 57 18.72 29.74 4.36
N TYR A 58 19.41 30.67 4.99
CA TYR A 58 19.46 30.83 6.43
C TYR A 58 18.47 31.93 6.84
N LEU A 59 17.50 31.58 7.70
CA LEU A 59 16.44 32.48 8.14
C LEU A 59 16.50 32.71 9.65
N PRO A 60 17.09 33.84 10.10
CA PRO A 60 17.13 34.20 11.51
C PRO A 60 15.74 34.50 12.09
N VAL A 61 14.74 34.74 11.23
CA VAL A 61 13.34 34.92 11.61
C VAL A 61 12.49 33.95 10.80
N VAL A 62 11.78 33.06 11.49
CA VAL A 62 11.04 31.94 10.87
C VAL A 62 9.85 32.42 10.03
N GLY A 63 9.10 33.41 10.50
CA GLY A 63 7.94 33.96 9.79
C GLY A 63 6.66 33.87 10.61
N LEU A 64 5.57 33.47 9.96
CA LEU A 64 4.22 33.40 10.56
C LEU A 64 3.92 32.07 11.26
N VAL A 65 4.75 31.05 11.01
CA VAL A 65 4.61 29.71 11.58
C VAL A 65 5.46 29.57 12.84
N ASP A 66 4.90 28.95 13.89
CA ASP A 66 5.62 28.67 15.13
C ASP A 66 6.78 27.68 14.88
N PRO A 67 8.03 28.00 15.26
CA PRO A 67 9.15 27.07 15.14
C PRO A 67 8.94 25.75 15.90
N GLY A 68 8.10 25.73 16.93
CA GLY A 68 7.84 24.54 17.74
C GLY A 68 7.03 23.45 17.01
N ILE A 69 6.24 23.82 15.98
CA ILE A 69 5.44 22.85 15.23
C ILE A 69 6.20 22.25 14.05
N LEU A 70 7.25 22.93 13.57
CA LEU A 70 8.03 22.52 12.41
C LEU A 70 8.98 21.37 12.76
N LYS A 71 8.97 20.34 11.93
CA LYS A 71 9.85 19.18 12.06
C LYS A 71 10.78 19.07 10.86
N PRO A 72 12.04 18.62 11.08
CA PRO A 72 12.93 18.23 9.99
C PRO A 72 12.24 17.34 8.96
N GLY A 73 12.23 17.79 7.70
CA GLY A 73 11.59 17.12 6.56
C GLY A 73 10.25 17.71 6.13
N ASP A 74 9.67 18.66 6.87
CA ASP A 74 8.41 19.29 6.49
C ASP A 74 8.55 20.15 5.22
N LEU A 75 7.47 20.18 4.43
CA LEU A 75 7.37 21.05 3.26
C LEU A 75 6.69 22.35 3.70
N VAL A 76 7.28 23.49 3.37
CA VAL A 76 6.76 24.80 3.78
C VAL A 76 6.59 25.73 2.58
N GLY A 77 5.56 26.58 2.67
CA GLY A 77 5.30 27.67 1.74
C GLY A 77 6.08 28.90 2.18
N VAL A 78 6.96 29.38 1.31
CA VAL A 78 7.91 30.45 1.62
C VAL A 78 7.67 31.62 0.68
N ASN A 79 7.70 32.85 1.19
CA ASN A 79 7.62 34.03 0.34
C ASN A 79 8.89 34.17 -0.53
N LYS A 80 8.74 34.40 -1.83
CA LYS A 80 9.85 34.47 -2.80
C LYS A 80 10.80 35.63 -2.56
N ASP A 81 10.31 36.75 -2.04
CA ASP A 81 11.08 37.99 -1.91
C ASP A 81 11.72 38.12 -0.52
N SER A 82 10.99 37.72 0.52
CA SER A 82 11.43 37.85 1.93
C SER A 82 11.92 36.55 2.56
N TYR A 83 11.69 35.40 1.90
CA TYR A 83 11.99 34.05 2.38
C TYR A 83 11.35 33.66 3.72
N LEU A 84 10.42 34.45 4.24
CA LEU A 84 9.67 34.12 5.45
C LEU A 84 8.73 32.93 5.20
N ILE A 85 8.66 32.02 6.18
CA ILE A 85 7.70 30.91 6.15
C ILE A 85 6.31 31.47 6.40
N LEU A 86 5.42 31.25 5.44
CA LEU A 86 4.04 31.71 5.48
C LEU A 86 3.12 30.64 6.06
N ASP A 87 3.30 29.39 5.62
CA ASP A 87 2.45 28.26 6.01
C ASP A 87 3.20 26.92 5.89
N THR A 88 2.73 25.92 6.61
CA THR A 88 3.13 24.51 6.46
C THR A 88 2.31 23.85 5.35
N LEU A 89 2.99 23.29 4.36
CA LEU A 89 2.33 22.56 3.28
C LEU A 89 2.15 21.09 3.67
N PRO A 90 1.06 20.44 3.24
CA PRO A 90 0.89 19.01 3.45
C PRO A 90 2.03 18.24 2.78
N SER A 91 2.44 17.13 3.41
CA SER A 91 3.47 16.24 2.84
C SER A 91 3.06 15.77 1.45
N GLU A 92 3.93 15.98 0.46
CA GLU A 92 3.73 15.46 -0.88
C GLU A 92 4.16 13.99 -0.95
N TYR A 93 3.18 13.13 -1.23
CA TYR A 93 3.38 11.73 -1.58
C TYR A 93 3.50 11.57 -3.09
N ASP A 94 4.30 10.59 -3.54
CA ASP A 94 4.40 10.21 -4.95
C ASP A 94 3.00 9.93 -5.53
N SER A 95 2.77 10.31 -6.79
CA SER A 95 1.47 10.12 -7.44
C SER A 95 1.08 8.65 -7.52
N ARG A 96 2.04 7.72 -7.56
CA ARG A 96 1.81 6.27 -7.51
C ARG A 96 1.27 5.83 -6.16
N VAL A 97 1.81 6.37 -5.07
CA VAL A 97 1.33 6.09 -3.71
C VAL A 97 -0.11 6.60 -3.54
N LYS A 98 -0.41 7.80 -4.06
CA LYS A 98 -1.77 8.36 -4.01
C LYS A 98 -2.76 7.59 -4.87
N ALA A 99 -2.32 7.06 -6.02
CA ALA A 99 -3.16 6.22 -6.89
C ALA A 99 -3.52 4.86 -6.27
N MET A 100 -2.81 4.42 -5.23
CA MET A 100 -3.11 3.20 -4.49
C MET A 100 -4.08 3.43 -3.32
N GLU A 101 -4.49 4.67 -3.08
CA GLU A 101 -5.59 4.93 -2.16
C GLU A 101 -6.91 4.48 -2.78
N VAL A 102 -7.72 3.78 -1.99
CA VAL A 102 -9.05 3.36 -2.41
C VAL A 102 -10.01 4.53 -2.24
N ASP A 103 -10.35 5.17 -3.35
CA ASP A 103 -11.34 6.26 -3.38
C ASP A 103 -12.80 5.74 -3.34
N GLU A 104 -13.04 4.52 -3.83
CA GLU A 104 -14.37 3.91 -3.89
C GLU A 104 -14.46 2.61 -3.08
N LYS A 105 -15.44 2.55 -2.18
CA LYS A 105 -15.73 1.33 -1.42
C LYS A 105 -16.42 0.30 -2.32
N SER A 106 -15.98 -0.96 -2.26
CA SER A 106 -16.65 -2.03 -2.99
C SER A 106 -18.09 -2.24 -2.52
N THR A 107 -18.96 -2.63 -3.45
CA THR A 107 -20.39 -2.85 -3.21
C THR A 107 -20.73 -4.29 -2.82
N GLU A 108 -19.72 -5.16 -2.73
CA GLU A 108 -19.94 -6.58 -2.45
C GLU A 108 -20.33 -6.81 -0.98
N ASP A 109 -21.31 -7.69 -0.77
CA ASP A 109 -21.71 -8.17 0.56
C ASP A 109 -21.05 -9.53 0.86
N TYR A 110 -20.97 -9.92 2.12
CA TYR A 110 -20.53 -11.28 2.48
C TYR A 110 -21.44 -12.36 1.92
N ASN A 111 -22.72 -12.05 1.74
CA ASN A 111 -23.63 -12.98 1.10
C ASN A 111 -23.20 -13.28 -0.33
N ASP A 112 -22.42 -12.40 -0.98
CA ASP A 112 -21.85 -12.59 -2.32
C ASP A 112 -20.62 -13.51 -2.33
N ILE A 113 -20.09 -13.83 -1.14
CA ILE A 113 -18.94 -14.69 -0.95
C ILE A 113 -19.46 -16.05 -0.48
N GLY A 114 -19.59 -17.01 -1.40
CA GLY A 114 -20.17 -18.35 -1.15
C GLY A 114 -19.44 -19.25 -0.12
N ASP A 115 -18.52 -18.70 0.68
CA ASP A 115 -17.85 -19.38 1.79
C ASP A 115 -18.25 -18.75 3.15
N PRO A 116 -18.99 -19.47 4.02
CA PRO A 116 -19.43 -18.97 5.32
C PRO A 116 -18.29 -18.69 6.32
N ARG A 117 -17.03 -19.05 6.00
CA ARG A 117 -15.85 -18.74 6.83
C ARG A 117 -15.33 -17.32 6.63
N ILE A 118 -15.74 -16.65 5.55
CA ILE A 118 -15.33 -15.28 5.26
C ILE A 118 -16.29 -14.32 5.97
N SER A 119 -16.00 -14.05 7.24
CA SER A 119 -16.67 -13.02 8.04
C SER A 119 -15.60 -12.08 8.57
N GLY A 120 -15.44 -10.91 7.96
CA GLY A 120 -14.40 -9.95 8.34
C GLY A 120 -14.55 -8.61 7.62
N SER A 121 -14.84 -7.56 8.40
CA SER A 121 -15.21 -6.23 7.88
C SER A 121 -14.00 -5.41 7.47
N TYR A 122 -14.19 -4.77 6.32
CA TYR A 122 -13.34 -3.78 5.66
C TYR A 122 -12.13 -4.37 4.93
N CYS A 123 -12.07 -4.11 3.63
CA CYS A 123 -10.92 -4.35 2.76
C CYS A 123 -10.52 -3.00 2.16
N VAL A 124 -9.23 -2.68 2.21
CA VAL A 124 -8.61 -1.65 1.39
C VAL A 124 -7.52 -2.39 0.63
N ALA A 125 -7.71 -2.55 -0.68
CA ALA A 125 -6.83 -3.32 -1.57
C ALA A 125 -5.60 -2.48 -1.96
N TYR A 126 -4.38 -3.05 -1.89
CA TYR A 126 -3.20 -2.49 -2.58
C TYR A 126 -2.75 -3.52 -3.63
N ASP A 127 -2.59 -3.05 -4.87
CA ASP A 127 -2.02 -3.81 -5.99
C ASP A 127 -0.50 -3.58 -6.03
N THR A 128 0.25 -4.67 -6.15
CA THR A 128 1.70 -4.75 -5.91
C THR A 128 2.55 -4.59 -7.16
N GLN A 129 1.96 -4.25 -8.30
CA GLN A 129 2.72 -4.04 -9.54
C GLN A 129 3.41 -2.66 -9.57
N GLY A 130 4.42 -2.46 -8.71
CA GLY A 130 5.40 -1.36 -8.81
C GLY A 130 5.68 -0.56 -7.53
N ALA A 131 5.03 -0.88 -6.41
CA ALA A 131 4.96 -0.02 -5.22
C ALA A 131 6.11 -0.18 -4.20
N PHE A 132 6.79 -1.32 -4.20
CA PHE A 132 7.53 -1.73 -3.00
C PHE A 132 8.87 -1.01 -2.78
N SER A 133 9.46 -0.38 -3.80
CA SER A 133 10.63 0.50 -3.60
C SER A 133 10.33 1.67 -2.66
N GLU A 134 9.04 2.00 -2.51
CA GLU A 134 8.53 3.11 -1.71
C GLU A 134 7.69 2.63 -0.52
N ILE A 135 7.92 1.40 -0.05
CA ILE A 135 7.09 0.82 1.03
C ILE A 135 7.04 1.71 2.28
N ARG A 136 8.16 2.33 2.64
CA ARG A 136 8.25 3.32 3.73
C ARG A 136 7.24 4.45 3.59
N ILE A 137 7.03 4.92 2.37
CA ILE A 137 6.15 6.04 2.04
C ILE A 137 4.68 5.60 2.20
N HIS A 138 4.32 4.41 1.71
CA HIS A 138 2.97 3.84 1.85
C HIS A 138 2.58 3.64 3.31
N LEU A 139 3.51 3.13 4.13
CA LEU A 139 3.26 2.90 5.55
C LEU A 139 3.18 4.21 6.36
N LYS A 140 3.94 5.24 5.95
CA LYS A 140 3.80 6.59 6.54
C LYS A 140 2.42 7.17 6.23
N LEU A 141 1.96 7.05 4.98
CA LEU A 141 0.61 7.46 4.59
C LEU A 141 -0.46 6.70 5.38
N ALA A 142 -0.28 5.39 5.58
CA ALA A 142 -1.18 4.57 6.39
C ALA A 142 -1.25 5.04 7.86
N LYS A 143 -0.12 5.45 8.46
CA LYS A 143 -0.08 6.05 9.81
C LYS A 143 -0.85 7.37 9.88
N GLU A 144 -0.72 8.22 8.87
CA GLU A 144 -1.47 9.48 8.80
C GLU A 144 -2.98 9.27 8.59
N LYS A 145 -3.36 8.16 7.94
CA LYS A 145 -4.76 7.80 7.65
C LYS A 145 -5.36 6.76 8.60
N SER A 146 -4.70 6.49 9.72
CA SER A 146 -5.22 5.58 10.74
C SER A 146 -6.62 6.02 11.22
N PRO A 147 -7.62 5.11 11.33
CA PRO A 147 -7.55 3.66 11.15
C PRO A 147 -7.58 3.22 9.67
N CYS A 148 -6.70 2.29 9.29
CA CYS A 148 -6.67 1.78 7.91
C CYS A 148 -6.29 0.28 7.84
N ILE A 149 -6.53 -0.30 6.67
CA ILE A 149 -6.14 -1.68 6.35
C ILE A 149 -5.17 -1.61 5.18
N ILE A 150 -4.11 -2.41 5.22
CA ILE A 150 -3.14 -2.57 4.14
C ILE A 150 -3.31 -3.98 3.59
N PHE A 151 -3.82 -4.11 2.38
CA PHE A 151 -3.87 -5.38 1.66
C PHE A 151 -2.68 -5.51 0.72
N ILE A 152 -1.94 -6.61 0.78
CA ILE A 152 -0.81 -6.89 -0.09
C ILE A 152 -1.17 -8.12 -0.92
N ASP A 153 -1.35 -7.95 -2.23
CA ASP A 153 -1.53 -9.09 -3.12
C ASP A 153 -0.20 -9.68 -3.59
N GLU A 154 -0.19 -10.98 -3.91
CA GLU A 154 0.96 -11.70 -4.45
C GLU A 154 2.27 -11.45 -3.67
N ILE A 155 2.21 -11.54 -2.33
CA ILE A 155 3.41 -11.30 -1.50
C ILE A 155 4.55 -12.25 -1.83
N ASP A 156 4.26 -13.42 -2.42
CA ASP A 156 5.23 -14.38 -2.92
C ASP A 156 6.05 -13.88 -4.13
N ALA A 157 5.63 -12.81 -4.81
CA ALA A 157 6.44 -12.16 -5.83
C ALA A 157 7.73 -11.54 -5.26
N ILE A 158 7.69 -11.10 -3.99
CA ILE A 158 8.84 -10.51 -3.27
C ILE A 158 9.28 -11.33 -2.06
N GLY A 159 8.48 -12.31 -1.67
CA GLY A 159 8.56 -13.04 -0.41
C GLY A 159 9.29 -14.37 -0.47
N THR A 160 9.97 -14.68 -1.56
CA THR A 160 10.60 -15.99 -1.77
C THR A 160 11.74 -16.25 -0.77
N LYS A 161 11.76 -17.47 -0.21
CA LYS A 161 12.85 -17.99 0.60
C LYS A 161 14.15 -17.89 -0.17
N ARG A 162 15.21 -17.48 0.54
CA ARG A 162 16.57 -17.64 0.06
C ARG A 162 16.80 -19.11 -0.26
N PHE A 163 17.12 -19.42 -1.52
CA PHE A 163 17.89 -20.62 -1.78
C PHE A 163 19.29 -20.34 -1.25
N ASP A 164 19.54 -20.79 -0.02
CA ASP A 164 20.87 -20.75 0.56
C ASP A 164 21.86 -21.40 -0.40
N ARG A 165 23.05 -20.80 -0.49
CA ARG A 165 24.13 -21.13 -1.43
C ARG A 165 24.66 -22.56 -1.34
N ASP A 166 24.10 -23.42 -0.50
CA ASP A 166 24.53 -24.81 -0.30
C ASP A 166 24.04 -25.77 -1.40
N TRP A 167 23.15 -25.33 -2.30
CA TRP A 167 22.92 -26.01 -3.59
C TRP A 167 23.81 -25.45 -4.72
N LEU A 168 25.10 -25.28 -4.39
CA LEU A 168 26.16 -24.69 -5.20
C LEU A 168 26.42 -25.39 -6.57
N PHE A 169 25.71 -26.47 -6.93
CA PHE A 169 26.03 -27.26 -8.12
C PHE A 169 25.02 -27.18 -9.28
N VAL A 170 23.78 -26.70 -9.09
CA VAL A 170 22.75 -26.82 -10.15
C VAL A 170 22.41 -25.51 -10.89
N PHE A 171 22.65 -24.33 -10.32
CA PHE A 171 22.31 -23.06 -10.99
C PHE A 171 23.45 -22.04 -11.00
N LYS A 172 24.58 -22.39 -11.63
CA LYS A 172 25.71 -21.45 -11.83
C LYS A 172 25.53 -20.51 -13.04
N TYR A 173 24.31 -20.34 -13.55
CA TYR A 173 24.02 -19.59 -14.79
C TYR A 173 22.78 -18.68 -14.74
N SER A 174 22.26 -18.28 -13.57
CA SER A 174 21.31 -17.16 -13.49
C SER A 174 21.87 -16.02 -12.66
N GLU A 175 21.89 -14.84 -13.27
CA GLU A 175 22.59 -13.63 -12.89
C GLU A 175 22.16 -13.02 -11.54
N VAL A 176 23.11 -12.32 -10.93
CA VAL A 176 23.24 -12.03 -9.50
C VAL A 176 22.76 -10.62 -9.09
N SER A 177 21.96 -9.94 -9.92
CA SER A 177 21.54 -8.54 -9.64
C SER A 177 20.09 -8.40 -9.13
N GLY A 178 19.11 -9.05 -9.75
CA GLY A 178 17.68 -8.85 -9.44
C GLY A 178 17.24 -9.35 -8.07
N ASP A 179 17.73 -10.52 -7.65
CA ASP A 179 17.35 -11.17 -6.39
C ASP A 179 17.77 -10.34 -5.15
N ARG A 180 18.87 -9.58 -5.25
CA ARG A 180 19.34 -8.72 -4.15
C ARG A 180 18.45 -7.52 -3.89
N GLU A 181 17.85 -6.95 -4.93
CA GLU A 181 16.94 -5.81 -4.79
C GLU A 181 15.61 -6.24 -4.16
N VAL A 182 15.05 -7.34 -4.64
CA VAL A 182 13.86 -7.97 -4.05
C VAL A 182 14.10 -8.32 -2.58
N GLN A 183 15.27 -8.88 -2.26
CA GLN A 183 15.66 -9.18 -0.88
C GLN A 183 15.78 -7.94 0.02
N ARG A 184 16.30 -6.83 -0.50
CA ARG A 184 16.37 -5.57 0.27
C ARG A 184 14.96 -5.07 0.58
N THR A 185 14.07 -5.19 -0.39
CA THR A 185 12.68 -4.75 -0.29
C THR A 185 11.87 -5.56 0.74
N ILE A 186 12.02 -6.88 0.79
CA ILE A 186 11.38 -7.69 1.84
C ILE A 186 11.93 -7.38 3.23
N LEU A 187 13.25 -7.21 3.39
CA LEU A 187 13.82 -6.83 4.68
C LEU A 187 13.30 -5.47 5.16
N GLU A 188 13.10 -4.55 4.22
CA GLU A 188 12.47 -3.27 4.51
C GLU A 188 11.02 -3.44 4.97
N LEU A 189 10.21 -4.22 4.24
CA LEU A 189 8.84 -4.56 4.66
C LEU A 189 8.81 -5.13 6.08
N LEU A 190 9.70 -6.09 6.39
CA LEU A 190 9.80 -6.70 7.72
C LEU A 190 10.10 -5.67 8.81
N ASN A 191 11.08 -4.80 8.59
CA ASN A 191 11.43 -3.74 9.54
C ASN A 191 10.27 -2.78 9.79
N GLN A 192 9.49 -2.49 8.74
CA GLN A 192 8.35 -1.61 8.87
C GLN A 192 7.15 -2.28 9.57
N LEU A 193 6.89 -3.55 9.30
CA LEU A 193 5.87 -4.33 10.00
C LEU A 193 6.18 -4.42 11.50
N ASP A 194 7.46 -4.62 11.85
CA ASP A 194 7.93 -4.60 13.25
C ASP A 194 7.84 -3.18 13.88
N GLY A 195 7.81 -2.13 13.04
CA GLY A 195 7.77 -0.72 13.45
C GLY A 195 6.37 -0.17 13.73
N PHE A 196 5.33 -1.02 13.68
CA PHE A 196 3.99 -0.65 14.14
C PHE A 196 3.86 -0.82 15.65
N SER A 197 3.41 0.24 16.31
CA SER A 197 3.02 0.17 17.71
C SER A 197 1.65 -0.49 17.83
N ARG A 198 1.34 -1.10 18.98
CA ARG A 198 0.00 -1.68 19.22
C ARG A 198 -1.13 -0.64 19.16
N ASP A 199 -0.78 0.63 19.35
CA ASP A 199 -1.70 1.77 19.28
C ASP A 199 -2.00 2.18 17.83
N ASP A 200 -1.18 1.76 16.87
CA ASP A 200 -1.45 2.00 15.46
C ASP A 200 -2.66 1.13 15.06
N MET A 201 -3.82 1.75 14.80
CA MET A 201 -5.05 1.07 14.34
C MET A 201 -4.94 0.64 12.87
N ILE A 202 -3.84 -0.03 12.54
CA ILE A 202 -3.47 -0.46 11.20
C ILE A 202 -3.47 -1.99 11.19
N LYS A 203 -4.15 -2.59 10.20
CA LYS A 203 -4.14 -4.04 9.99
C LYS A 203 -3.54 -4.35 8.63
N VAL A 204 -2.72 -5.39 8.55
CA VAL A 204 -2.14 -5.86 7.30
C VAL A 204 -2.76 -7.19 6.93
N ILE A 205 -3.28 -7.30 5.72
CA ILE A 205 -3.78 -8.51 5.09
C ILE A 205 -2.85 -8.80 3.92
N ALA A 206 -2.40 -10.04 3.76
CA ALA A 206 -1.57 -10.42 2.63
C ALA A 206 -2.18 -11.66 1.96
N ALA A 207 -2.31 -11.63 0.65
CA ALA A 207 -2.68 -12.77 -0.17
C ALA A 207 -1.42 -13.42 -0.74
N ILE A 208 -1.45 -14.74 -0.82
CA ILE A 208 -0.33 -15.56 -1.29
C ILE A 208 -0.85 -16.73 -2.10
N ASN A 209 -0.27 -16.93 -3.28
CA ASN A 209 -0.60 -18.09 -4.12
C ASN A 209 0.20 -19.31 -3.68
N ARG A 210 1.47 -19.12 -3.29
CA ARG A 210 2.38 -20.21 -2.91
C ARG A 210 2.99 -20.04 -1.52
N ALA A 211 2.35 -20.63 -0.50
CA ALA A 211 2.83 -20.56 0.88
C ALA A 211 4.15 -21.35 1.13
N ASP A 212 4.49 -22.32 0.28
CA ASP A 212 5.69 -23.16 0.39
C ASP A 212 6.99 -22.36 0.21
N ILE A 213 6.96 -21.36 -0.68
CA ILE A 213 8.10 -20.54 -1.05
C ILE A 213 8.30 -19.31 -0.17
N LEU A 214 7.39 -19.01 0.76
CA LEU A 214 7.44 -17.77 1.55
C LEU A 214 8.52 -17.78 2.65
N ASP A 215 9.30 -16.71 2.80
CA ASP A 215 10.28 -16.56 3.87
C ASP A 215 9.63 -16.77 5.25
N PRO A 216 10.09 -17.75 6.07
CA PRO A 216 9.56 -18.00 7.40
C PRO A 216 9.64 -16.78 8.33
N ALA A 217 10.51 -15.81 8.04
CA ALA A 217 10.60 -14.56 8.77
C ALA A 217 9.32 -13.74 8.69
N LEU A 218 8.59 -13.76 7.56
CA LEU A 218 7.30 -13.09 7.43
C LEU A 218 6.23 -13.71 8.34
N MET A 219 6.36 -15.01 8.62
CA MET A 219 5.37 -15.80 9.37
C MET A 219 5.62 -15.82 10.89
N ARG A 220 6.54 -14.99 11.40
CA ARG A 220 6.83 -14.90 12.83
C ARG A 220 5.79 -14.02 13.53
N SER A 221 5.61 -14.28 14.83
CA SER A 221 4.75 -13.48 15.69
C SER A 221 5.16 -12.01 15.69
N GLY A 222 4.19 -11.10 15.57
CA GLY A 222 4.37 -9.66 15.40
C GLY A 222 4.30 -9.19 13.93
N ARG A 223 4.12 -10.10 12.97
CA ARG A 223 4.05 -9.80 11.53
C ARG A 223 2.77 -10.41 10.94
N LEU A 224 2.87 -11.49 10.17
CA LEU A 224 1.71 -12.24 9.66
C LEU A 224 1.31 -13.34 10.66
N ASP A 225 0.63 -12.92 11.73
CA ASP A 225 0.29 -13.78 12.87
C ASP A 225 -0.81 -14.81 12.55
N ARG A 226 -1.85 -14.37 11.83
CA ARG A 226 -3.02 -15.20 11.51
C ARG A 226 -2.90 -15.75 10.11
N LYS A 227 -3.06 -17.07 9.99
CA LYS A 227 -3.03 -17.80 8.72
C LYS A 227 -4.43 -18.30 8.44
N ILE A 228 -4.97 -17.89 7.31
CA ILE A 228 -6.26 -18.35 6.81
C ILE A 228 -5.97 -19.07 5.51
N GLU A 229 -6.21 -20.38 5.52
CA GLU A 229 -6.08 -21.21 4.32
C GLU A 229 -7.46 -21.34 3.68
N PHE A 230 -7.50 -21.15 2.35
CA PHE A 230 -8.71 -21.32 1.55
C PHE A 230 -8.64 -22.68 0.85
N PRO A 231 -9.24 -23.74 1.40
CA PRO A 231 -9.27 -25.03 0.72
C PRO A 231 -10.23 -24.99 -0.47
N HIS A 232 -10.15 -26.02 -1.31
CA HIS A 232 -11.12 -26.23 -2.37
C HIS A 232 -12.56 -26.29 -1.80
N PRO A 233 -13.55 -25.73 -2.52
CA PRO A 233 -14.93 -25.70 -2.04
C PRO A 233 -15.51 -27.11 -1.96
N THR A 234 -16.18 -27.39 -0.83
CA THR A 234 -16.97 -28.61 -0.64
C THR A 234 -18.15 -28.65 -1.61
N GLU A 235 -18.74 -29.82 -1.83
CA GLU A 235 -19.94 -29.97 -2.68
C GLU A 235 -21.04 -28.95 -2.35
N GLU A 236 -21.35 -28.78 -1.06
CA GLU A 236 -22.33 -27.79 -0.58
C GLU A 236 -21.91 -26.33 -0.87
N ALA A 237 -20.62 -26.01 -0.74
CA ALA A 237 -20.10 -24.68 -1.08
C ALA A 237 -20.17 -24.43 -2.59
N ARG A 238 -19.87 -25.45 -3.41
CA ARG A 238 -20.00 -25.34 -4.88
C ARG A 238 -21.44 -25.09 -5.29
N ALA A 239 -22.40 -25.81 -4.70
CA ALA A 239 -23.82 -25.58 -4.94
C ALA A 239 -24.23 -24.13 -4.61
N ARG A 240 -23.77 -23.58 -3.48
CA ARG A 240 -24.01 -22.18 -3.11
C ARG A 240 -23.39 -21.19 -4.09
N ILE A 241 -22.13 -21.38 -4.50
CA ILE A 241 -21.46 -20.51 -5.47
C ILE A 241 -22.21 -20.51 -6.81
N LEU A 242 -22.72 -21.66 -7.25
CA LEU A 242 -23.49 -21.78 -8.49
C LEU A 242 -24.89 -21.15 -8.39
N GLN A 243 -25.52 -21.17 -7.20
CA GLN A 243 -26.87 -20.62 -6.97
C GLN A 243 -26.96 -19.11 -7.20
N MET A 244 -25.85 -18.39 -7.07
CA MET A 244 -25.85 -16.92 -7.05
C MET A 244 -26.23 -16.29 -8.40
N ASN A 245 -26.36 -17.07 -9.47
CA ASN A 245 -26.46 -16.53 -10.83
C ASN A 245 -27.40 -17.30 -11.80
N VAL A 246 -28.28 -18.19 -11.34
CA VAL A 246 -29.08 -19.04 -12.26
C VAL A 246 -30.54 -19.24 -11.84
N HIS A 247 -31.41 -19.52 -12.83
CA HIS A 247 -32.85 -19.77 -12.71
C HIS A 247 -33.20 -20.86 -11.68
N PRO A 248 -34.30 -20.73 -10.91
CA PRO A 248 -34.72 -21.69 -9.87
C PRO A 248 -34.98 -23.13 -10.36
N ASP A 249 -35.16 -23.35 -11.65
CA ASP A 249 -35.37 -24.68 -12.24
C ASP A 249 -34.08 -25.52 -12.38
N VAL A 250 -32.93 -24.96 -12.00
CA VAL A 250 -31.64 -25.65 -12.07
C VAL A 250 -31.38 -26.42 -10.78
N ASN A 251 -31.10 -27.73 -10.93
CA ASN A 251 -30.71 -28.57 -9.82
C ASN A 251 -29.22 -28.37 -9.49
N PHE A 252 -28.94 -27.45 -8.55
CA PHE A 252 -27.57 -27.12 -8.14
C PHE A 252 -26.84 -28.26 -7.42
N GLU A 253 -27.57 -29.18 -6.79
CA GLU A 253 -26.98 -30.35 -6.11
C GLU A 253 -26.44 -31.37 -7.13
N GLU A 254 -27.12 -31.53 -8.26
CA GLU A 254 -26.62 -32.36 -9.36
C GLU A 254 -25.38 -31.71 -10.00
N LEU A 255 -25.41 -30.38 -10.19
CA LEU A 255 -24.28 -29.65 -10.73
C LEU A 255 -23.06 -29.73 -9.82
N SER A 256 -23.22 -29.53 -8.51
CA SER A 256 -22.10 -29.59 -7.55
C SER A 256 -21.42 -30.96 -7.49
N ARG A 257 -22.18 -32.05 -7.70
CA ARG A 257 -21.64 -33.42 -7.85
C ARG A 257 -20.88 -33.63 -9.15
N SER A 258 -21.25 -32.91 -10.21
CA SER A 258 -20.60 -33.00 -11.52
C SER A 258 -19.34 -32.13 -11.64
N THR A 259 -19.19 -31.11 -10.79
CA THR A 259 -18.05 -30.17 -10.78
C THR A 259 -17.04 -30.54 -9.69
N ASP A 260 -16.56 -31.78 -9.71
CA ASP A 260 -15.57 -32.22 -8.71
C ASP A 260 -14.23 -31.50 -8.90
N ASP A 261 -13.55 -31.19 -7.79
CA ASP A 261 -12.31 -30.40 -7.73
C ASP A 261 -12.35 -28.97 -8.31
N PHE A 262 -13.53 -28.44 -8.64
CA PHE A 262 -13.64 -27.08 -9.19
C PHE A 262 -13.40 -26.01 -8.13
N ASN A 263 -12.63 -24.97 -8.46
CA ASN A 263 -12.47 -23.77 -7.65
C ASN A 263 -13.56 -22.72 -7.95
N GLY A 264 -13.66 -21.68 -7.12
CA GLY A 264 -14.67 -20.63 -7.28
C GLY A 264 -14.63 -19.92 -8.64
N ALA A 265 -13.45 -19.72 -9.22
CA ALA A 265 -13.29 -19.10 -10.53
C ALA A 265 -13.82 -20.00 -11.66
N GLN A 266 -13.56 -21.31 -11.59
CA GLN A 266 -14.08 -22.30 -12.54
C GLN A 266 -15.60 -22.40 -12.44
N LEU A 267 -16.17 -22.39 -11.24
CA LEU A 267 -17.63 -22.38 -11.05
C LEU A 267 -18.26 -21.12 -11.62
N LYS A 268 -17.65 -19.95 -11.41
CA LYS A 268 -18.08 -18.70 -12.06
C LYS A 268 -18.00 -18.81 -13.58
N ALA A 269 -16.94 -19.38 -14.13
CA ALA A 269 -16.77 -19.58 -15.56
C ALA A 269 -17.87 -20.50 -16.15
N VAL A 270 -18.27 -21.55 -15.43
CA VAL A 270 -19.41 -22.40 -15.83
C VAL A 270 -20.69 -21.58 -15.97
N CYS A 271 -20.99 -20.68 -15.01
CA CYS A 271 -22.16 -19.81 -15.10
C CYS A 271 -22.09 -18.85 -16.30
N VAL A 272 -20.90 -18.26 -16.55
CA VAL A 272 -20.69 -17.36 -17.70
C VAL A 272 -20.90 -18.10 -19.03
N GLU A 273 -20.30 -19.27 -19.19
CA GLU A 273 -20.44 -20.10 -20.39
C GLU A 273 -21.89 -20.58 -20.59
N ALA A 274 -22.59 -20.95 -19.51
CA ALA A 274 -24.00 -21.33 -19.57
C ALA A 274 -24.87 -20.17 -20.09
N GLY A 275 -24.61 -18.94 -19.66
CA GLY A 275 -25.25 -17.73 -20.18
C GLY A 275 -24.96 -17.51 -21.66
N MET A 276 -23.70 -17.61 -22.08
CA MET A 276 -23.32 -17.47 -23.49
C MET A 276 -23.96 -18.54 -24.39
N LEU A 277 -24.12 -19.76 -23.90
CA LEU A 277 -24.77 -20.86 -24.61
C LEU A 277 -26.29 -20.66 -24.73
N ALA A 278 -26.94 -20.07 -23.72
CA ALA A 278 -28.34 -19.68 -23.79
C ALA A 278 -28.56 -18.59 -24.85
N LEU A 279 -27.69 -17.57 -24.87
CA LEU A 279 -27.71 -16.51 -25.88
C LEU A 279 -27.54 -17.07 -27.31
N ARG A 280 -26.64 -18.03 -27.53
CA ARG A 280 -26.48 -18.68 -28.85
C ARG A 280 -27.72 -19.47 -29.31
N ARG A 281 -28.64 -19.80 -28.40
CA ARG A 281 -29.88 -20.51 -28.69
C ARG A 281 -31.09 -19.56 -28.77
N ASP A 282 -30.86 -18.25 -28.75
CA ASP A 282 -31.90 -17.22 -28.61
C ASP A 282 -32.84 -17.46 -27.42
N ALA A 283 -32.32 -18.10 -26.36
CA ALA A 283 -33.06 -18.36 -25.13
C ALA A 283 -32.84 -17.20 -24.15
N ILE A 284 -33.92 -16.79 -23.49
CA ILE A 284 -33.90 -15.75 -22.45
C ILE A 284 -33.49 -16.34 -21.08
N GLU A 285 -33.60 -17.66 -20.94
CA GLU A 285 -33.36 -18.38 -19.69
C GLU A 285 -32.35 -19.52 -19.86
N VAL A 286 -31.55 -19.77 -18.82
CA VAL A 286 -30.60 -20.88 -18.76
C VAL A 286 -31.33 -22.13 -18.28
N SER A 287 -31.41 -23.17 -19.12
CA SER A 287 -32.07 -24.44 -18.79
C SER A 287 -31.08 -25.55 -18.46
N SER A 288 -31.49 -26.48 -17.58
CA SER A 288 -30.74 -27.67 -17.17
C SER A 288 -30.58 -28.75 -18.25
N ARG A 289 -31.10 -28.55 -19.49
CA ARG A 289 -30.87 -29.45 -20.63
C ARG A 289 -29.45 -29.30 -21.19
N PHE A 290 -28.46 -29.62 -20.35
CA PHE A 290 -27.08 -29.83 -20.76
C PHE A 290 -26.73 -31.30 -20.48
N ARG A 291 -27.02 -32.18 -21.45
CA ARG A 291 -26.30 -33.45 -21.51
C ARG A 291 -24.85 -33.09 -21.85
N LEU A 292 -23.96 -33.20 -20.88
CA LEU A 292 -22.52 -33.30 -21.13
C LEU A 292 -22.35 -34.34 -22.24
N ARG A 293 -22.00 -33.89 -23.45
CA ARG A 293 -21.47 -34.80 -24.47
C ARG A 293 -20.18 -35.34 -23.89
N ARG A 294 -20.25 -36.49 -23.22
CA ARG A 294 -19.07 -37.32 -22.95
C ARG A 294 -18.37 -37.48 -24.30
N ASN A 295 -17.15 -36.96 -24.39
CA ASN A 295 -16.29 -37.17 -25.55
C ASN A 295 -16.32 -38.65 -25.90
N GLN A 296 -16.75 -38.95 -27.13
CA GLN A 296 -16.53 -40.26 -27.72
C GLN A 296 -15.02 -40.43 -27.90
N ALA A 297 -14.56 -41.63 -27.54
CA ALA A 297 -13.19 -42.12 -27.69
C ALA A 297 -12.64 -41.99 -29.12
#